data_AF-A0A1R1S9R6-F1
#
_entry.id   AF-A0A1R1S9R6-F1
#
_cell.length_a   1.000
_cell.length_b   1.000
_cell.length_c   1.000
_cell.angle_alpha   90.00
_cell.angle_beta   90.00
_cell.angle_gamma   90.00
#
_symmetry.space_group_name_H-M   'P 1'
#
loop_
_entity.id
_entity.type
_entity.pdbx_description
1 polymer ?
#
loop_
_entity_poly.entity_id
_entity_poly.type
_entity_poly.pdbx_seq_one_letter_code
_entity_poly.pdbx_strand_id
1 'polypeptide(L)'
;MGTDTRRRAGTAAVTLTMAGTLGFGLVAPGAQAAGHGPCYDGRCKITVSAPTSIKVDSHRFGFGKLRITHVSSRSVAMSATTTNGTRLSGSTSPGGTVWLNNLKIRVKSVSGHKARLVLTRAS
;
A
#
# COMPACT_ATOMS: atom_id res chain seq x y z
N MET A 1 66.78 20.62 7.24
CA MET A 1 67.76 19.65 6.72
C MET A 1 67.99 18.59 7.80
N GLY A 2 67.99 17.31 7.40
CA GLY A 2 68.15 16.10 8.25
C GLY A 2 66.87 15.27 8.31
N THR A 3 66.56 14.38 7.36
CA THR A 3 66.94 12.93 7.25
C THR A 3 66.39 12.10 8.42
N ASP A 4 65.71 10.95 8.30
CA ASP A 4 65.70 9.92 7.25
C ASP A 4 64.53 8.92 7.47
N THR A 5 64.19 8.23 6.39
CA THR A 5 63.50 6.92 6.21
C THR A 5 62.71 6.19 7.32
N ARG A 6 61.50 5.70 6.99
CA ARG A 6 61.27 4.26 6.68
C ARG A 6 59.82 3.95 6.24
N ARG A 7 59.72 3.20 5.13
CA ARG A 7 58.53 2.41 4.70
C ARG A 7 58.31 1.22 5.64
N ARG A 8 57.06 0.84 5.91
CA ARG A 8 56.34 -0.34 5.36
C ARG A 8 55.14 -0.73 6.23
N ALA A 9 54.04 -1.00 5.52
CA ALA A 9 52.95 -1.96 5.76
C ALA A 9 52.80 -2.55 7.17
N GLY A 10 51.65 -2.25 7.78
CA GLY A 10 51.06 -3.03 8.85
C GLY A 10 49.59 -3.30 8.52
N THR A 11 49.30 -4.50 8.01
CA THR A 11 47.95 -5.04 7.92
C THR A 11 47.48 -5.42 9.32
N ALA A 12 46.45 -4.75 9.84
CA ALA A 12 45.68 -5.20 11.01
C ALA A 12 44.29 -4.54 10.94
N ALA A 13 43.30 -5.28 10.49
CA ALA A 13 42.34 -5.98 11.34
C ALA A 13 41.17 -5.08 11.79
N VAL A 14 40.08 -5.25 11.05
CA VAL A 14 38.65 -5.14 11.40
C VAL A 14 38.33 -4.49 12.75
N THR A 15 37.72 -3.32 12.69
CA THR A 15 36.78 -2.87 13.74
C THR A 15 35.41 -2.67 13.09
N LEU A 16 34.53 -3.64 13.33
CA LEU A 16 33.09 -3.54 13.10
C LEU A 16 32.53 -2.46 14.02
N THR A 17 32.39 -1.24 13.51
CA THR A 17 31.48 -0.27 14.12
C THR A 17 30.07 -0.54 13.62
N MET A 18 29.36 -1.39 14.37
CA MET A 18 27.90 -1.40 14.36
C MET A 18 27.42 0.02 14.67
N ALA A 19 26.85 0.69 13.68
CA ALA A 19 26.20 1.97 13.86
C ALA A 19 24.91 2.01 13.04
N GLY A 20 23.81 2.27 13.75
CA GLY A 20 22.68 2.98 13.18
C GLY A 20 21.56 2.11 12.64
N THR A 21 20.71 1.67 13.57
CA THR A 21 19.29 1.41 13.35
C THR A 21 18.64 2.45 12.45
N LEU A 22 18.43 2.11 11.18
CA LEU A 22 17.21 2.49 10.47
C LEU A 22 16.61 1.20 9.94
N GLY A 23 15.93 0.52 10.86
CA GLY A 23 14.91 -0.47 10.51
C GLY A 23 13.83 0.23 9.70
N PHE A 24 14.10 0.48 8.43
CA PHE A 24 13.06 0.45 7.42
C PHE A 24 12.61 -0.99 7.41
N GLY A 25 11.66 -1.30 8.30
CA GLY A 25 10.75 -2.40 8.12
C GLY A 25 10.08 -2.19 6.78
N LEU A 26 10.73 -2.65 5.72
CA LEU A 26 10.08 -3.11 4.52
C LEU A 26 9.17 -4.22 5.02
N VAL A 27 7.98 -3.82 5.46
CA VAL A 27 6.82 -4.67 5.46
C VAL A 27 6.68 -5.01 3.98
N ALA A 28 7.34 -6.09 3.55
CA ALA A 28 7.03 -6.73 2.30
C ALA A 28 5.51 -6.92 2.34
N PRO A 29 4.73 -6.27 1.47
CA PRO A 29 3.35 -6.66 1.29
C PRO A 29 3.42 -8.15 1.02
N GLY A 30 2.78 -8.95 1.88
CA GLY A 30 2.89 -10.40 1.84
C GLY A 30 2.79 -10.86 0.40
N ALA A 31 3.70 -11.75 0.01
CA ALA A 31 3.71 -12.39 -1.29
C ALA A 31 2.35 -13.08 -1.50
N GLN A 32 1.39 -12.34 -2.04
CA GLN A 32 0.03 -12.77 -2.29
C GLN A 32 -0.18 -12.56 -3.77
N ALA A 33 0.13 -13.63 -4.50
CA ALA A 33 -0.10 -13.84 -5.91
C ALA A 33 0.65 -12.89 -6.87
N ALA A 34 1.78 -13.36 -7.36
CA ALA A 34 2.52 -12.81 -8.50
C ALA A 34 1.66 -12.62 -9.79
N GLY A 35 0.39 -13.09 -9.82
CA GLY A 35 -0.56 -12.86 -10.92
C GLY A 35 -1.76 -11.95 -10.61
N HIS A 36 -2.12 -11.70 -9.33
CA HIS A 36 -3.43 -11.11 -8.97
C HIS A 36 -3.36 -9.83 -8.13
N GLY A 37 -2.20 -9.47 -7.59
CA GLY A 37 -1.97 -8.23 -6.86
C GLY A 37 -2.42 -8.28 -5.39
N PRO A 38 -1.95 -7.33 -4.56
CA PRO A 38 -2.01 -7.42 -3.10
C PRO A 38 -3.41 -7.27 -2.48
N CYS A 39 -4.45 -7.04 -3.28
CA CYS A 39 -5.81 -6.80 -2.82
C CYS A 39 -6.84 -7.78 -3.40
N TYR A 40 -6.39 -8.82 -4.10
CA TYR A 40 -7.29 -9.71 -4.84
C TYR A 40 -8.35 -10.37 -3.93
N ASP A 41 -7.95 -10.78 -2.73
CA ASP A 41 -8.80 -11.44 -1.74
C ASP A 41 -9.68 -10.49 -0.92
N GLY A 42 -9.61 -9.18 -1.20
CA GLY A 42 -10.29 -8.12 -0.47
C GLY A 42 -9.77 -7.89 0.95
N ARG A 43 -8.54 -8.30 1.26
CA ARG A 43 -7.89 -8.05 2.56
C ARG A 43 -6.54 -7.39 2.36
N CYS A 44 -6.55 -6.07 2.22
CA CYS A 44 -5.33 -5.32 2.00
C CYS A 44 -5.38 -3.94 2.65
N LYS A 45 -4.19 -3.37 2.85
CA LYS A 45 -4.00 -1.98 3.27
C LYS A 45 -3.23 -1.29 2.17
N ILE A 46 -3.80 -0.25 1.58
CA ILE A 46 -3.19 0.48 0.47
C ILE A 46 -3.22 1.98 0.73
N THR A 47 -2.28 2.68 0.11
CA THR A 47 -2.29 4.14 0.06
C THR A 47 -2.50 4.54 -1.38
N VAL A 48 -3.47 5.42 -1.62
CA VAL A 48 -3.80 5.91 -2.95
C VAL A 48 -3.65 7.42 -2.97
N SER A 49 -2.91 7.95 -3.93
CA SER A 49 -2.68 9.39 -4.10
C SER A 49 -3.36 9.97 -5.34
N ALA A 50 -3.90 9.09 -6.19
CA ALA A 50 -4.51 9.41 -7.46
C ALA A 50 -5.58 8.36 -7.77
N PRO A 51 -6.47 8.63 -8.73
CA PRO A 51 -7.44 7.65 -9.20
C PRO A 51 -6.72 6.35 -9.61
N THR A 52 -7.16 5.22 -9.06
CA THR A 52 -6.49 3.93 -9.27
C THR A 52 -7.49 2.79 -9.38
N SER A 53 -7.12 1.73 -10.10
CA SER A 53 -7.92 0.52 -10.24
C SER A 53 -7.24 -0.63 -9.50
N ILE A 54 -7.96 -1.23 -8.58
CA ILE A 54 -7.53 -2.34 -7.75
C ILE A 54 -8.25 -3.60 -8.25
N LYS A 55 -7.50 -4.63 -8.61
CA LYS A 55 -8.09 -5.93 -8.97
C LYS A 55 -8.55 -6.65 -7.71
N VAL A 56 -9.75 -7.19 -7.76
CA VAL A 56 -10.35 -8.01 -6.70
C VAL A 56 -11.01 -9.24 -7.33
N ASP A 57 -11.28 -10.26 -6.52
CA ASP A 57 -11.96 -11.48 -6.94
C ASP A 57 -13.42 -11.21 -7.33
N SER A 58 -13.72 -11.28 -8.63
CA SER A 58 -15.06 -11.04 -9.17
C SER A 58 -16.09 -12.07 -8.70
N HIS A 59 -15.69 -13.31 -8.44
CA HIS A 59 -16.59 -14.36 -7.99
C HIS A 59 -17.02 -14.12 -6.53
N ARG A 60 -16.14 -13.54 -5.72
CA ARG A 60 -16.44 -13.23 -4.30
C ARG A 60 -17.19 -11.92 -4.13
N PHE A 61 -16.77 -10.88 -4.85
CA PHE A 61 -17.28 -9.51 -4.64
C PHE A 61 -18.33 -9.10 -5.66
N GLY A 62 -18.57 -9.89 -6.71
CA GLY A 62 -19.49 -9.56 -7.80
C GLY A 62 -18.94 -8.51 -8.77
N PHE A 63 -17.69 -8.06 -8.61
CA PHE A 63 -16.97 -7.16 -9.51
C PHE A 63 -15.48 -7.48 -9.49
N GLY A 64 -14.78 -7.39 -10.62
CA GLY A 64 -13.34 -7.72 -10.70
C GLY A 64 -12.40 -6.53 -10.49
N LYS A 65 -12.94 -5.30 -10.50
CA LYS A 65 -12.17 -4.07 -10.42
C LYS A 65 -12.86 -3.06 -9.52
N LEU A 66 -12.19 -2.67 -8.44
CA LEU A 66 -12.53 -1.51 -7.63
C LEU A 66 -11.77 -0.29 -8.17
N ARG A 67 -12.49 0.76 -8.54
CA ARG A 67 -11.91 2.03 -8.98
C ARG A 67 -12.04 3.08 -7.89
N ILE A 68 -10.91 3.58 -7.41
CA ILE A 68 -10.87 4.85 -6.68
C ILE A 68 -10.95 5.94 -7.74
N THR A 69 -12.06 6.70 -7.75
CA THR A 69 -12.32 7.70 -8.80
C THR A 69 -11.81 9.08 -8.42
N HIS A 70 -11.83 9.41 -7.13
CA HIS A 70 -11.40 10.71 -6.64
C HIS A 70 -10.83 10.60 -5.23
N VAL A 71 -9.75 11.34 -4.97
CA VAL A 71 -9.14 11.48 -3.65
C VAL A 71 -8.96 12.97 -3.38
N SER A 72 -9.80 13.51 -2.52
CA SER A 72 -9.66 14.88 -2.00
C SER A 72 -9.06 14.83 -0.59
N SER A 73 -8.79 15.99 0.00
CA SER A 73 -8.34 16.11 1.40
C SER A 73 -9.40 15.75 2.44
N ARG A 74 -10.67 15.65 2.03
CA ARG A 74 -11.81 15.44 2.94
C ARG A 74 -12.65 14.21 2.59
N SER A 75 -12.46 13.64 1.41
CA SER A 75 -13.30 12.56 0.90
C SER A 75 -12.55 11.67 -0.11
N VAL A 76 -12.96 10.41 -0.16
CA VAL A 76 -12.54 9.44 -1.15
C VAL A 76 -13.78 8.92 -1.86
N ALA A 77 -13.82 9.03 -3.18
CA ALA A 77 -14.87 8.47 -4.00
C ALA A 77 -14.39 7.20 -4.69
N MET A 78 -15.30 6.23 -4.76
CA MET A 78 -15.04 4.87 -5.18
C MET A 78 -16.18 4.41 -6.07
N SER A 79 -15.86 3.56 -7.03
CA SER A 79 -16.86 2.89 -7.87
C SER A 79 -16.40 1.50 -8.24
N ALA A 80 -17.36 0.63 -8.51
CA ALA A 80 -17.14 -0.69 -9.08
C ALA A 80 -18.25 -0.96 -10.08
N THR A 81 -17.93 -1.73 -11.13
CA THR A 81 -18.94 -2.24 -12.05
C THR A 81 -19.06 -3.73 -11.81
N THR A 82 -20.27 -4.17 -11.46
CA THR A 82 -20.56 -5.59 -11.24
C THR A 82 -20.43 -6.37 -12.55
N THR A 83 -20.27 -7.69 -12.44
CA THR A 83 -20.25 -8.61 -13.59
C THR A 83 -21.52 -8.51 -14.43
N ASN A 84 -22.63 -8.08 -13.84
CA ASN A 84 -23.93 -7.91 -14.50
C ASN A 84 -24.11 -6.50 -15.11
N GLY A 85 -23.09 -5.64 -15.08
CA GLY A 85 -23.13 -4.29 -15.65
C GLY A 85 -23.65 -3.19 -14.71
N THR A 86 -24.19 -3.53 -13.54
CA THR A 86 -24.63 -2.54 -12.54
C THR A 86 -23.44 -1.76 -11.98
N ARG A 87 -23.53 -0.43 -11.96
CA ARG A 87 -22.53 0.44 -11.37
C ARG A 87 -22.83 0.69 -9.89
N LEU A 88 -21.88 0.33 -9.04
CA LEU A 88 -21.88 0.66 -7.61
C LEU A 88 -20.94 1.84 -7.40
N SER A 89 -21.35 2.82 -6.60
CA SER A 89 -20.49 3.93 -6.20
C SER A 89 -20.74 4.32 -4.76
N GLY A 90 -19.71 4.86 -4.14
CA GLY A 90 -19.79 5.39 -2.79
C GLY A 90 -18.68 6.39 -2.55
N SER A 91 -18.89 7.26 -1.58
CA SER A 91 -17.85 8.15 -1.11
C SER A 91 -17.91 8.26 0.40
N THR A 92 -16.76 8.49 1.03
CA THR A 92 -16.71 8.68 2.48
C THR A 92 -15.53 9.53 2.88
N SER A 93 -15.61 10.08 4.09
CA SER A 93 -14.60 10.91 4.72
C SER A 93 -13.64 10.07 5.57
N PRO A 94 -12.50 10.64 6.03
CA PRO A 94 -11.63 9.98 6.99
C PRO A 94 -12.39 9.36 8.17
N GLY A 95 -12.07 8.12 8.50
CA GLY A 95 -12.75 7.34 9.54
C GLY A 95 -13.97 6.55 9.04
N GLY A 96 -14.55 6.97 7.92
CA GLY A 96 -15.75 6.38 7.34
C GLY A 96 -15.52 5.05 6.62
N THR A 97 -16.63 4.39 6.30
CA THR A 97 -16.64 3.09 5.63
C THR A 97 -17.65 3.08 4.50
N VAL A 98 -17.25 2.59 3.33
CA VAL A 98 -18.12 2.32 2.20
C VAL A 98 -18.27 0.81 2.04
N TRP A 99 -19.49 0.38 1.72
CA TRP A 99 -19.80 -1.00 1.43
C TRP A 99 -20.18 -1.10 -0.04
N LEU A 100 -19.46 -1.93 -0.78
CA LEU A 100 -19.76 -2.24 -2.18
C LEU A 100 -19.96 -3.75 -2.26
N ASN A 101 -21.21 -4.19 -2.27
CA ASN A 101 -21.58 -5.60 -2.20
C ASN A 101 -20.88 -6.29 -1.00
N ASN A 102 -20.12 -7.36 -1.24
CA ASN A 102 -19.40 -8.10 -0.19
C ASN A 102 -18.01 -7.49 0.18
N LEU A 103 -17.72 -6.27 -0.25
CA LEU A 103 -16.46 -5.58 0.06
C LEU A 103 -16.69 -4.36 0.96
N LYS A 104 -16.06 -4.37 2.13
CA LYS A 104 -16.03 -3.27 3.08
C LYS A 104 -14.73 -2.49 2.94
N ILE A 105 -14.84 -1.19 2.63
CA ILE A 105 -13.70 -0.31 2.38
C ILE A 105 -13.70 0.79 3.43
N ARG A 106 -12.74 0.76 4.34
CA ARG A 106 -12.57 1.77 5.39
C ARG A 106 -11.51 2.78 5.00
N VAL A 107 -11.85 4.07 5.03
CA VAL A 107 -10.89 5.16 4.88
C VAL A 107 -10.29 5.43 6.26
N LYS A 108 -9.03 5.05 6.48
CA LYS A 108 -8.37 5.25 7.78
C LYS A 108 -8.00 6.70 8.00
N SER A 109 -7.40 7.31 6.99
CA SER A 109 -6.95 8.70 7.04
C SER A 109 -6.84 9.25 5.64
N VAL A 110 -6.94 10.57 5.54
CA VAL A 110 -6.62 11.32 4.33
C VAL A 110 -5.68 12.44 4.74
N SER A 111 -4.63 12.66 3.96
CA SER A 111 -3.69 13.76 4.14
C SER A 111 -3.32 14.31 2.77
N GLY A 112 -3.63 15.59 2.52
CA GLY A 112 -3.53 16.18 1.19
C GLY A 112 -4.34 15.38 0.17
N HIS A 113 -3.68 14.88 -0.87
CA HIS A 113 -4.30 14.01 -1.89
C HIS A 113 -4.06 12.52 -1.66
N LYS A 114 -3.59 12.13 -0.46
CA LYS A 114 -3.27 10.73 -0.13
C LYS A 114 -4.30 10.16 0.84
N ALA A 115 -4.91 9.03 0.47
CA ALA A 115 -5.83 8.30 1.33
C ALA A 115 -5.27 6.92 1.68
N ARG A 116 -5.36 6.55 2.96
CA ARG A 116 -5.05 5.19 3.45
C ARG A 116 -6.34 4.41 3.55
N LEU A 117 -6.44 3.34 2.75
CA LEU A 117 -7.62 2.50 2.66
C LEU A 117 -7.32 1.12 3.25
N VAL A 118 -8.31 0.57 3.94
CA VAL A 118 -8.30 -0.80 4.42
C VAL A 118 -9.48 -1.51 3.81
N LEU A 119 -9.19 -2.50 2.99
CA LEU A 119 -10.18 -3.38 2.39
C LEU A 119 -10.34 -4.60 3.29
N THR A 120 -11.59 -4.94 3.55
CA THR A 120 -11.99 -6.12 4.30
C THR A 120 -13.19 -6.76 3.63
N ARG A 121 -13.31 -8.08 3.74
CA ARG A 121 -14.51 -8.77 3.31
C ARG A 121 -15.67 -8.41 4.25
N ALA A 122 -16.81 -8.07 3.66
CA ALA A 122 -18.08 -8.07 4.38
C ALA A 122 -18.54 -9.54 4.45
N SER A 123 -18.79 -10.01 5.67
CA SER A 123 -19.23 -11.38 5.95
C SER A 123 -20.67 -11.58 5.56
#